data_AF-A0A3D2EP18-F1
#
_entry.id   AF-A0A3D2EP18-F1
#
_cell.length_a   1.000
_cell.length_b   1.000
_cell.length_c   1.000
_cell.angle_alpha   90.00
_cell.angle_beta   90.00
_cell.angle_gamma   90.00
#
_symmetry.space_group_name_H-M   'P 1'
#
loop_
_entity.id
_entity.type
_entity.pdbx_description
1 polymer ?
#
loop_
_entity_poly.entity_id
_entity_poly.type
_entity_poly.pdbx_seq_one_letter_code
_entity_poly.pdbx_strand_id
1 'polypeptide(L)'
;MNFSLNEVHMTLRKALCGRGLGFGAADDWGAVGARLSAGGVDGIAVVLAQDNDALHRLLTEADAQLASGKALDREGADLQTALLAHLTGAPFDRQRAGGIAAQSWQAALDLAQNTYVPESDASRLGGAGAGTNDND
;
A
#
# COMPACT_ATOMS: atom_id res chain seq x y z
N MET A 1 -4.57 17.12 -9.60
CA MET A 1 -4.55 16.11 -10.69
C MET A 1 -5.67 15.12 -10.42
N ASN A 2 -6.06 14.32 -11.41
CA ASN A 2 -7.19 13.40 -11.28
C ASN A 2 -6.68 11.98 -11.51
N PHE A 3 -6.72 11.14 -10.48
CA PHE A 3 -6.25 9.76 -10.53
C PHE A 3 -7.41 8.80 -10.26
N SER A 4 -7.37 7.60 -10.84
CA SER A 4 -8.25 6.51 -10.40
C SER A 4 -7.78 5.98 -9.04
N LEU A 5 -8.71 5.44 -8.26
CA LEU A 5 -8.38 4.83 -6.97
C LEU A 5 -7.42 3.64 -7.12
N ASN A 6 -7.52 2.92 -8.23
CA ASN A 6 -6.60 1.82 -8.54
C ASN A 6 -5.18 2.31 -8.82
N GLU A 7 -5.01 3.44 -9.52
CA GLU A 7 -3.69 4.05 -9.71
C GLU A 7 -3.08 4.46 -8.38
N VAL A 8 -3.88 5.05 -7.47
CA VAL A 8 -3.42 5.40 -6.13
C VAL A 8 -2.97 4.17 -5.36
N HIS A 9 -3.81 3.13 -5.30
CA HIS A 9 -3.49 1.88 -4.60
C HIS A 9 -2.21 1.26 -5.15
N MET A 10 -2.14 1.04 -6.46
CA MET A 10 -1.01 0.34 -7.07
C MET A 10 0.29 1.14 -6.97
N THR A 11 0.25 2.45 -7.14
CA THR A 11 1.44 3.31 -7.00
C THR A 11 1.91 3.36 -5.55
N LEU A 12 1.00 3.55 -4.59
CA LEU A 12 1.34 3.61 -3.18
C LEU A 12 1.87 2.27 -2.66
N ARG A 13 1.26 1.14 -3.06
CA ARG A 13 1.77 -0.20 -2.73
C ARG A 13 3.20 -0.40 -3.22
N LYS A 14 3.50 -0.01 -4.46
CA LYS A 14 4.87 -0.08 -5.01
C LYS A 14 5.82 0.83 -4.25
N ALA A 15 5.41 2.05 -3.92
CA ALA A 15 6.20 2.98 -3.12
C ALA A 15 6.58 2.38 -1.76
N LEU A 16 5.60 1.79 -1.07
CA LEU A 16 5.80 1.15 0.23
C LEU A 16 6.73 -0.08 0.14
N CYS A 17 6.56 -0.92 -0.88
CA CYS A 17 7.49 -2.00 -1.17
C CYS A 17 8.91 -1.47 -1.46
N GLY A 18 9.04 -0.39 -2.22
CA GLY A 18 10.32 0.21 -2.59
C GLY A 18 11.07 0.85 -1.40
N ARG A 19 10.38 1.11 -0.30
CA ARG A 19 11.01 1.48 0.98
C ARG A 19 11.10 0.32 1.99
N GLY A 20 10.95 -0.92 1.53
CA GLY A 20 11.17 -2.12 2.32
C GLY A 20 9.98 -2.59 3.17
N LEU A 21 8.77 -2.04 2.98
CA LEU A 21 7.59 -2.57 3.67
C LEU A 21 7.16 -3.91 3.03
N GLY A 22 6.83 -4.89 3.87
CA GLY A 22 6.38 -6.21 3.41
C GLY A 22 5.13 -6.13 2.52
N PHE A 23 5.04 -6.99 1.51
CA PHE A 23 4.01 -6.90 0.45
C PHE A 23 2.57 -6.84 1.00
N GLY A 24 2.21 -7.70 1.96
CA GLY A 24 0.85 -7.71 2.53
C GLY A 24 0.49 -6.37 3.17
N ALA A 25 1.35 -5.87 4.07
CA ALA A 25 1.17 -4.56 4.69
C ALA A 25 1.15 -3.43 3.66
N ALA A 26 2.01 -3.48 2.64
CA ALA A 26 2.01 -2.51 1.55
C ALA A 26 0.71 -2.53 0.73
N ASP A 27 0.09 -3.69 0.54
CA ASP A 27 -1.20 -3.81 -0.14
C ASP A 27 -2.34 -3.20 0.68
N ASP A 28 -2.40 -3.51 1.98
CA ASP A 28 -3.38 -2.92 2.90
C ASP A 28 -3.27 -1.40 2.95
N TRP A 29 -2.05 -0.87 3.13
CA TRP A 29 -1.83 0.57 3.17
C TRP A 29 -2.04 1.26 1.82
N GLY A 30 -1.81 0.55 0.71
CA GLY A 30 -2.18 1.02 -0.62
C GLY A 30 -3.69 1.20 -0.78
N ALA A 31 -4.47 0.21 -0.33
CA ALA A 31 -5.93 0.27 -0.34
C ALA A 31 -6.47 1.35 0.62
N VAL A 32 -5.87 1.50 1.81
CA VAL A 32 -6.21 2.56 2.77
C VAL A 32 -5.93 3.95 2.20
N GLY A 33 -4.78 4.16 1.57
CA GLY A 33 -4.47 5.43 0.90
C GLY A 33 -5.45 5.76 -0.22
N ALA A 34 -5.89 4.76 -1.00
CA ALA A 34 -6.95 4.95 -1.99
C ALA A 34 -8.28 5.31 -1.33
N ARG A 35 -8.68 4.65 -0.25
CA ARG A 35 -9.90 4.97 0.52
C ARG A 35 -9.89 6.41 1.04
N LEU A 36 -8.78 6.86 1.63
CA LEU A 36 -8.63 8.25 2.08
C LEU A 36 -8.76 9.23 0.91
N SER A 37 -8.18 8.87 -0.24
CA SER A 37 -8.26 9.69 -1.46
C SER A 37 -9.66 9.78 -2.03
N ALA A 38 -10.49 8.75 -1.89
CA ALA A 38 -11.91 8.83 -2.23
C ALA A 38 -12.67 9.85 -1.36
N GLY A 39 -12.22 10.06 -0.12
CA GLY A 39 -12.75 11.10 0.78
C GLY A 39 -12.22 12.51 0.53
N GLY A 40 -11.43 12.72 -0.53
CA GLY A 40 -10.84 14.01 -0.89
C GLY A 40 -9.58 14.39 -0.09
N VAL A 41 -9.03 13.47 0.70
CA VAL A 41 -7.78 13.65 1.45
C VAL A 41 -6.61 13.18 0.58
N ASP A 42 -5.44 13.80 0.66
CA ASP A 42 -4.23 13.25 0.04
C ASP A 42 -3.76 11.97 0.77
N GLY A 43 -4.40 10.85 0.45
CA GLY A 43 -4.12 9.57 1.10
C GLY A 43 -2.70 9.06 0.87
N ILE A 44 -2.05 9.49 -0.21
CA ILE A 44 -0.63 9.20 -0.47
C ILE A 44 0.23 9.93 0.55
N ALA A 45 0.03 11.23 0.72
CA ALA A 45 0.80 12.02 1.69
C ALA A 45 0.61 11.48 3.11
N VAL A 46 -0.63 11.17 3.50
CA VAL A 46 -0.96 10.67 4.85
C VAL A 46 -0.23 9.37 5.15
N VAL A 47 -0.24 8.42 4.22
CA VAL A 47 0.43 7.11 4.41
C VAL A 47 1.96 7.25 4.35
N LEU A 48 2.48 8.01 3.39
CA LEU A 48 3.94 8.19 3.26
C LEU A 48 4.56 8.97 4.42
N ALA A 49 3.78 9.80 5.13
CA ALA A 49 4.23 10.49 6.33
C ALA A 49 4.54 9.53 7.51
N GLN A 50 4.07 8.28 7.47
CA GLN A 50 4.40 7.26 8.46
C GLN A 50 5.64 6.48 8.04
N ASP A 51 6.50 6.12 9.00
CA ASP A 51 7.55 5.12 8.78
C ASP A 51 7.00 3.67 8.82
N ASN A 52 7.83 2.70 8.47
CA ASN A 52 7.39 1.29 8.41
C ASN A 52 7.00 0.74 9.79
N ASP A 53 7.67 1.16 10.86
CA ASP A 53 7.40 0.69 12.22
C ASP A 53 6.04 1.19 12.72
N ALA A 54 5.71 2.46 12.43
CA ALA A 54 4.40 3.04 12.72
C ALA A 54 3.29 2.33 11.96
N LEU A 55 3.48 2.05 10.67
CA LEU A 55 2.52 1.32 9.85
C LEU A 55 2.28 -0.12 10.37
N HIS A 56 3.33 -0.83 10.79
CA HIS A 56 3.19 -2.15 11.40
C HIS A 56 2.49 -2.11 12.76
N ARG A 57 2.77 -1.08 13.56
CA ARG A 57 2.11 -0.89 14.85
C ARG A 57 0.60 -0.65 14.68
N LEU A 58 0.21 0.23 13.76
CA LEU A 58 -1.20 0.51 13.48
C LEU A 58 -1.96 -0.73 12.99
N LEU A 59 -1.34 -1.57 12.15
CA LEU A 59 -1.89 -2.87 11.76
C LEU A 59 -2.12 -3.79 12.96
N THR A 60 -1.10 -3.93 13.82
CA THR A 60 -1.18 -4.76 15.02
C THR A 60 -2.27 -4.26 15.98
N GLU A 61 -2.39 -2.94 16.16
CA GLU A 61 -3.43 -2.31 16.97
C GLU A 61 -4.83 -2.53 16.39
N ALA A 62 -4.98 -2.46 15.06
CA ALA A 62 -6.24 -2.72 14.38
C ALA A 62 -6.69 -4.17 14.55
N ASP A 63 -5.77 -5.13 14.37
CA ASP A 63 -6.04 -6.56 14.58
C ASP A 63 -6.46 -6.85 16.03
N ALA A 64 -5.74 -6.29 17.00
CA ALA A 64 -6.09 -6.42 18.41
C ALA A 64 -7.48 -5.82 18.73
N GLN A 65 -7.82 -4.69 18.11
CA GLN A 65 -9.13 -4.06 18.26
C GLN A 65 -10.24 -4.95 17.68
N LEU A 66 -10.06 -5.47 16.47
CA LEU A 66 -11.02 -6.38 15.82
C LEU A 66 -11.22 -7.66 16.63
N ALA A 67 -10.13 -8.24 17.15
CA ALA A 67 -10.19 -9.44 18.01
C ALA A 67 -10.94 -9.18 19.32
N SER A 68 -10.82 -7.98 19.89
CA SER A 68 -11.49 -7.61 21.14
C SER A 68 -13.00 -7.33 21.00
N GLY A 69 -13.51 -7.22 19.77
CA GLY A 69 -14.92 -6.85 19.50
C GLY A 69 -15.28 -5.43 19.97
N LYS A 70 -14.29 -4.58 20.31
CA LYS A 70 -14.55 -3.18 20.66
C LYS A 70 -15.19 -2.48 19.47
N ALA A 71 -16.37 -1.89 19.72
CA ALA A 71 -17.15 -1.19 18.71
C ALA A 71 -16.28 -0.21 17.92
N LEU A 72 -16.44 -0.25 16.59
CA LEU A 72 -15.74 0.55 15.60
C LEU A 72 -16.32 1.98 15.56
N ASP A 73 -16.66 2.54 16.72
CA ASP A 73 -17.37 3.81 16.86
C ASP A 73 -16.43 5.02 16.65
N ARG A 74 -15.44 4.87 15.77
CA ARG A 74 -14.63 6.01 15.30
C ARG A 74 -15.21 6.48 13.98
N GLU A 75 -15.99 7.55 14.05
CA GLU A 75 -16.24 8.41 12.91
C GLU A 75 -15.02 9.33 12.74
N GLY A 76 -14.35 9.23 11.59
CA GLY A 76 -13.15 10.03 11.33
C GLY A 76 -12.51 9.69 9.99
N ALA A 77 -11.78 10.65 9.43
CA ALA A 77 -10.97 10.47 8.22
C ALA A 77 -9.49 10.20 8.56
N ASP A 78 -9.20 9.78 9.79
CA ASP A 78 -7.84 9.45 10.23
C ASP A 78 -7.40 8.08 9.71
N LEU A 79 -6.09 7.85 9.80
CA LEU A 79 -5.44 6.67 9.25
C LEU A 79 -5.90 5.36 9.92
N GLN A 80 -6.15 5.37 11.23
CA GLN A 80 -6.57 4.19 11.98
C GLN A 80 -8.01 3.80 11.64
N THR A 81 -8.89 4.79 11.52
CA THR A 81 -10.29 4.61 11.14
C THR A 81 -10.40 4.07 9.72
N ALA A 82 -9.62 4.63 8.78
CA ALA A 82 -9.58 4.14 7.40
C ALA A 82 -9.03 2.71 7.30
N LEU A 83 -8.03 2.36 8.12
CA LEU A 83 -7.51 1.00 8.21
C LEU A 83 -8.57 0.01 8.71
N LEU A 84 -9.24 0.30 9.82
CA LEU A 84 -10.29 -0.57 10.37
C LEU A 84 -11.43 -0.76 9.37
N ALA A 85 -11.84 0.30 8.67
CA ALA A 85 -12.85 0.24 7.63
C ALA A 85 -12.40 -0.61 6.43
N HIS A 86 -11.11 -0.60 6.07
CA HIS A 86 -10.54 -1.47 5.04
C HIS A 86 -10.58 -2.95 5.46
N LEU A 87 -10.06 -3.27 6.66
CA LEU A 87 -9.97 -4.64 7.15
C LEU A 87 -11.34 -5.30 7.36
N THR A 88 -12.38 -4.50 7.63
CA THR A 88 -13.76 -4.97 7.78
C THR A 88 -14.56 -4.99 6.48
N GLY A 89 -13.96 -4.56 5.37
CA GLY A 89 -14.63 -4.51 4.07
C GLY A 89 -15.73 -3.46 3.96
N ALA A 90 -15.72 -2.42 4.82
CA ALA A 90 -16.73 -1.38 4.82
C ALA A 90 -16.76 -0.67 3.44
N PRO A 91 -17.92 -0.47 2.81
CA PRO A 91 -17.99 0.19 1.52
C PRO A 91 -17.52 1.66 1.60
N PHE A 92 -17.03 2.20 0.49
CA PHE A 92 -16.69 3.62 0.33
C PHE A 92 -16.94 4.02 -1.13
N ASP A 93 -17.06 5.33 -1.40
CA ASP A 93 -17.26 5.82 -2.77
C ASP A 93 -16.05 5.47 -3.64
N ARG A 94 -16.31 4.80 -4.77
CA ARG A 94 -15.27 4.32 -5.69
C ARG A 94 -15.09 5.21 -6.92
N GLN A 95 -15.67 6.41 -6.93
CA GLN A 95 -15.66 7.26 -8.13
C GLN A 95 -14.25 7.70 -8.53
N ARG A 96 -13.60 8.59 -7.77
CA ARG A 96 -12.25 9.09 -8.10
C ARG A 96 -11.46 9.51 -6.86
N ALA A 97 -10.13 9.49 -6.99
CA ALA A 97 -9.24 10.06 -5.99
C ALA A 97 -9.25 11.59 -6.08
N GLY A 98 -9.51 12.25 -4.95
CA GLY A 98 -9.41 13.70 -4.77
C GLY A 98 -8.22 14.08 -3.89
N GLY A 99 -7.83 15.35 -3.92
CA GLY A 99 -6.87 15.93 -2.96
C GLY A 99 -5.40 15.60 -3.18
N ILE A 100 -5.03 14.75 -4.14
CA ILE A 100 -3.63 14.33 -4.33
C ILE A 100 -2.75 15.46 -4.89
N ALA A 101 -1.76 15.87 -4.10
CA ALA A 101 -0.78 16.86 -4.49
C ALA A 101 0.31 16.28 -5.41
N ALA A 102 0.88 17.13 -6.28
CA ALA A 102 1.94 16.73 -7.21
C ALA A 102 3.18 16.21 -6.49
N GLN A 103 3.51 16.83 -5.36
CA GLN A 103 4.67 16.49 -4.55
C GLN A 103 4.52 15.10 -3.92
N SER A 104 3.35 14.80 -3.36
CA SER A 104 3.03 13.48 -2.78
C SER A 104 3.06 12.38 -3.83
N TRP A 105 2.48 12.66 -5.01
CA TRP A 105 2.50 11.73 -6.14
C TRP A 105 3.94 11.44 -6.61
N GLN A 106 4.76 12.49 -6.77
CA GLN A 106 6.16 12.33 -7.16
C GLN A 106 6.96 11.53 -6.13
N ALA A 107 6.78 11.81 -4.83
CA ALA A 107 7.45 11.06 -3.76
C ALA A 107 7.09 9.56 -3.80
N ALA A 108 5.83 9.22 -4.11
CA ALA A 108 5.44 7.82 -4.28
C ALA A 108 6.12 7.17 -5.49
N LEU A 109 6.24 7.90 -6.61
CA LEU A 109 6.95 7.40 -7.80
C LEU A 109 8.44 7.17 -7.52
N ASP A 110 9.09 8.09 -6.82
CA ASP A 110 10.53 7.98 -6.49
C ASP A 110 10.81 6.74 -5.65
N LEU A 111 9.97 6.47 -4.64
CA LEU A 111 10.09 5.26 -3.83
C LEU A 111 9.74 4.00 -4.65
N ALA A 112 8.74 4.07 -5.52
CA ALA A 112 8.32 2.93 -6.34
C ALA A 112 9.42 2.45 -7.28
N GLN A 113 10.31 3.33 -7.75
CA GLN A 113 11.46 2.96 -8.58
C GLN A 113 12.40 1.97 -7.89
N ASN A 114 12.48 1.97 -6.55
CA ASN A 114 13.30 1.02 -5.80
C ASN A 114 12.77 -0.43 -5.86
N THR A 115 11.55 -0.65 -6.37
CA THR A 115 11.04 -2.00 -6.64
C THR A 115 11.57 -2.61 -7.93
N TYR A 116 12.24 -1.81 -8.77
CA TYR A 116 12.81 -2.27 -10.02
C TYR A 116 14.21 -2.83 -9.77
N VAL A 117 14.39 -4.13 -10.02
CA VAL A 117 15.71 -4.69 -10.25
C VAL A 117 16.03 -4.41 -11.72
N PRO A 118 17.06 -3.62 -12.06
CA PRO A 118 17.49 -3.49 -13.45
C PRO A 118 17.83 -4.87 -14.00
N GLU A 119 17.46 -5.14 -15.26
CA GLU A 119 17.90 -6.32 -15.99
C GLU A 119 19.43 -6.28 -16.11
N SER A 120 20.14 -6.74 -15.08
CA SER A 120 21.57 -6.98 -15.17
C SER A 120 21.77 -8.28 -15.95
N ASP A 121 22.78 -8.33 -16.82
CA ASP A 121 23.14 -9.53 -17.58
C ASP A 121 23.37 -10.77 -16.69
N ALA A 122 23.59 -10.58 -15.38
CA ALA A 122 23.62 -11.63 -14.37
C ALA A 122 22.28 -12.40 -14.21
N SER A 123 21.12 -11.74 -14.37
CA SER A 123 19.81 -12.42 -14.40
C SER A 123 19.63 -13.29 -15.65
N ARG A 124 20.33 -12.98 -16.75
CA ARG A 124 20.29 -13.74 -17.99
C ARG A 124 21.18 -14.99 -17.93
N LEU A 125 22.33 -14.90 -17.25
CA LEU A 125 23.26 -16.02 -17.06
C LEU A 125 22.79 -17.06 -16.01
N GLY A 126 21.91 -16.70 -15.08
CA GLY A 126 21.33 -17.64 -14.11
C GLY A 126 20.07 -18.37 -14.61
N GLY A 127 19.49 -17.93 -15.73
CA GLY A 127 18.22 -18.42 -16.26
C GLY A 127 18.38 -19.49 -17.34
N ALA A 128 18.62 -20.74 -16.92
CA ALA A 128 18.11 -21.97 -17.54
C ALA A 128 18.82 -23.18 -16.90
N GLY A 129 18.50 -23.46 -15.64
CA GLY A 129 18.73 -24.78 -15.07
C GLY A 129 17.76 -25.78 -15.70
N ALA A 130 18.03 -26.21 -16.94
CA ALA A 130 17.45 -27.41 -17.50
C ALA A 130 17.89 -28.57 -16.61
N GLY A 131 17.02 -28.99 -15.69
CA GLY A 131 17.21 -30.21 -14.94
C GLY A 131 17.30 -31.37 -15.93
N THR A 132 18.51 -31.88 -16.17
CA THR A 132 18.71 -33.21 -16.73
C THR A 132 18.17 -34.19 -15.71
N ASN A 133 16.90 -34.56 -15.87
CA ASN A 133 16.32 -35.68 -15.16
C ASN A 133 16.92 -36.93 -15.79
N ASP A 134 18.07 -37.36 -15.27
CA ASP A 134 18.60 -38.70 -15.47
C ASP A 134 17.62 -39.67 -14.82
N ASN A 135 16.80 -40.31 -15.65
CA ASN A 135 15.95 -41.41 -15.23
C ASN A 135 16.63 -42.70 -15.73
N ASP A 136 17.39 -43.35 -14.84
CA ASP A 136 17.78 -44.77 -14.92
C ASP A 136 16.90 -45.57 -13.96
#